data_AF-A0AAW5VHZ3-F1
#
_entry.id   AF-A0AAW5VHZ3-F1
#
_cell.length_a   1.000
_cell.length_b   1.000
_cell.length_c   1.000
_cell.angle_alpha   90.00
_cell.angle_beta   90.00
_cell.angle_gamma   90.00
#
_symmetry.space_group_name_H-M   'P 1'
#
loop_
_entity.id
_entity.type
_entity.pdbx_description
1 polymer ?
#
loop_
_entity_poly.entity_id
_entity_poly.type
_entity_poly.pdbx_seq_one_letter_code
_entity_poly.pdbx_strand_id
1 'polypeptide(L)'
;MEYIDHLIYSFLALTSFFLINKIGEKMVTSDYEQISVSLPIDKAPAFNIVYRVLTPALLLILYAIILSQIGFDYLNRNIAFCNYYYIIIRIAIIFIYQRVFLVNWTRQFITYFGILSITYFLDRKYLSSATKILPEPSTLINELWIIILIFIYNLLNSITIKSEELRSRKERYILDTFQKLQNKFNIILNNSKAQFLVPEIYSIMIYENFNRPILFRSAESLFKKMGFPIKTTGIMQVASNSILSDVKSIQMSVTLLRNLLINKIQKTDFNDLAYYLENHKSLIDDTLSQYNKRSDYIYEIDFIRSTIYEKKLIPTSFEKYQIRLNRLIIRYLIRKKKEATELDYYGKKVNLNSLRKEYFKKRKK
;
A
#
# COMPACT_ATOMS: atom_id res chain seq x y z
N MET A 1 4.49 -40.87 -7.64
CA MET A 1 3.49 -40.16 -8.47
C MET A 1 2.78 -39.08 -7.67
N GLU A 2 2.35 -39.33 -6.42
CA GLU A 2 1.63 -38.34 -5.58
C GLU A 2 2.27 -36.94 -5.50
N TYR A 3 3.61 -36.83 -5.38
CA TYR A 3 4.29 -35.53 -5.37
C TYR A 3 4.09 -34.71 -6.65
N ILE A 4 4.06 -35.38 -7.81
CA ILE A 4 3.87 -34.71 -9.11
C ILE A 4 2.42 -34.21 -9.21
N ASP A 5 1.45 -34.98 -8.71
CA ASP A 5 0.04 -34.61 -8.69
C ASP A 5 -0.18 -33.33 -7.87
N HIS A 6 0.47 -33.23 -6.69
CA HIS A 6 0.42 -32.03 -5.85
C HIS A 6 1.08 -30.80 -6.49
N LEU A 7 2.11 -30.98 -7.33
CA LEU A 7 2.68 -29.89 -8.13
C LEU A 7 1.67 -29.40 -9.19
N ILE A 8 0.95 -30.32 -9.83
CA ILE A 8 -0.10 -29.97 -10.80
C ILE A 8 -1.23 -29.21 -10.11
N TYR A 9 -1.73 -29.68 -8.96
CA TYR A 9 -2.76 -28.97 -8.20
C TYR A 9 -2.30 -27.58 -7.74
N SER A 10 -1.03 -27.46 -7.33
CA SER A 10 -0.44 -26.16 -6.95
C SER A 10 -0.36 -25.21 -8.15
N PHE A 11 -0.02 -25.73 -9.33
CA PHE A 11 -0.02 -24.96 -10.57
C PHE A 11 -1.44 -24.49 -10.94
N LEU A 12 -2.43 -25.39 -10.91
CA LEU A 12 -3.84 -25.03 -11.15
C LEU A 12 -4.32 -23.98 -10.15
N ALA A 13 -4.00 -24.13 -8.87
CA ALA A 13 -4.32 -23.15 -7.84
C ALA A 13 -3.70 -21.76 -8.11
N LEU A 14 -2.45 -21.73 -8.57
CA LEU A 14 -1.77 -20.50 -8.96
C LEU A 14 -2.45 -19.85 -10.17
N THR A 15 -2.83 -20.63 -11.19
CA THR A 15 -3.59 -20.10 -12.33
C THR A 15 -4.95 -19.56 -11.90
N SER A 16 -5.66 -20.24 -11.00
CA SER A 16 -6.90 -19.76 -10.39
C SER A 16 -6.70 -18.43 -9.67
N PHE A 17 -5.62 -18.29 -8.90
CA PHE A 17 -5.29 -17.04 -8.23
C PHE A 17 -5.16 -15.87 -9.22
N PHE A 18 -4.42 -16.05 -10.31
CA PHE A 18 -4.27 -15.02 -11.33
C PHE A 18 -5.57 -14.73 -12.10
N LEU A 19 -6.30 -15.77 -12.52
CA LEU A 19 -7.56 -15.61 -13.25
C LEU A 19 -8.61 -14.87 -12.41
N ILE A 20 -8.80 -15.30 -11.15
CA ILE A 20 -9.80 -14.68 -10.27
C ILE A 20 -9.45 -13.23 -9.98
N ASN A 21 -8.17 -12.90 -9.77
CA ASN A 21 -7.75 -11.52 -9.55
C ASN A 21 -7.92 -10.67 -10.81
N LYS A 22 -7.58 -11.18 -11.99
CA LYS A 22 -7.74 -10.45 -13.27
C LYS A 22 -9.20 -10.22 -13.63
N ILE A 23 -10.06 -11.22 -13.41
CA ILE A 23 -11.51 -11.09 -13.62
C ILE A 23 -12.11 -10.16 -12.56
N GLY A 24 -11.68 -10.27 -11.29
CA GLY A 24 -12.11 -9.38 -10.22
C GLY A 24 -11.74 -7.92 -10.47
N GLU A 25 -10.53 -7.66 -10.99
CA GLU A 25 -10.11 -6.33 -11.45
C GLU A 25 -11.12 -5.81 -12.49
N LYS A 26 -11.41 -6.58 -13.53
CA LYS A 26 -12.36 -6.20 -14.59
C LYS A 26 -13.81 -6.03 -14.13
N MET A 27 -14.26 -6.78 -13.12
CA MET A 27 -15.61 -6.66 -12.56
C MET A 27 -15.76 -5.46 -11.62
N VAL A 28 -14.65 -5.00 -11.02
CA VAL A 28 -14.61 -3.83 -10.13
C VAL A 28 -14.28 -2.54 -10.90
N THR A 29 -13.70 -2.62 -12.10
CA THR A 29 -13.28 -1.46 -12.93
C THR A 29 -14.40 -0.58 -13.51
N SER A 30 -15.61 -0.56 -12.94
CA SER A 30 -16.51 0.57 -13.16
C SER A 30 -16.07 1.83 -12.40
N ASP A 31 -15.01 1.79 -11.59
CA ASP A 31 -14.20 2.95 -11.22
C ASP A 31 -12.83 2.47 -10.71
N TYR A 32 -11.75 3.09 -11.19
CA TYR A 32 -10.37 2.70 -10.89
C TYR A 32 -10.04 2.76 -9.38
N GLU A 33 -9.93 1.62 -8.70
CA GLU A 33 -9.26 1.53 -7.39
C GLU A 33 -7.74 1.34 -7.60
N GLN A 34 -6.98 2.44 -7.57
CA GLN A 34 -5.54 2.33 -7.35
C GLN A 34 -5.28 1.81 -5.93
N ILE A 35 -4.37 0.85 -5.78
CA ILE A 35 -3.85 0.40 -4.50
C ILE A 35 -3.16 1.60 -3.84
N SER A 36 -3.92 2.30 -3.01
CA SER A 36 -3.53 3.56 -2.41
C SER A 36 -3.96 3.54 -0.95
N VAL A 37 -3.19 4.19 -0.10
CA VAL A 37 -3.52 4.28 1.32
C VAL A 37 -4.73 5.21 1.48
N SER A 38 -4.98 6.13 0.54
CA SER A 38 -6.06 7.13 0.66
C SER A 38 -7.41 6.79 -0.01
N LEU A 39 -7.50 5.99 -1.08
CA LEU A 39 -8.76 5.88 -1.86
C LEU A 39 -9.86 5.01 -1.21
N PRO A 40 -11.16 5.36 -1.38
CA PRO A 40 -12.32 4.62 -0.85
C PRO A 40 -12.91 3.61 -1.88
N ILE A 41 -13.11 2.33 -1.52
CA ILE A 41 -14.29 1.62 -0.99
C ILE A 41 -14.94 0.75 -2.08
N ASP A 42 -14.78 -0.56 -1.85
CA ASP A 42 -15.50 -1.68 -2.48
C ASP A 42 -17.03 -1.40 -2.54
N LYS A 43 -17.54 -0.98 -3.70
CA LYS A 43 -18.95 -0.56 -3.87
C LYS A 43 -19.97 -1.69 -3.69
N ALA A 44 -19.56 -2.96 -3.75
CA ALA A 44 -20.44 -4.13 -3.64
C ALA A 44 -19.81 -5.26 -2.79
N PRO A 45 -19.82 -5.17 -1.45
CA PRO A 45 -19.14 -6.13 -0.55
C PRO A 45 -19.64 -7.56 -0.70
N ALA A 46 -20.96 -7.69 -0.82
CA ALA A 46 -21.67 -8.94 -0.78
C ALA A 46 -21.44 -9.73 -2.08
N PHE A 47 -21.67 -9.07 -3.21
CA PHE A 47 -21.34 -9.58 -4.54
C PHE A 47 -19.91 -10.10 -4.62
N ASN A 48 -18.96 -9.30 -4.10
CA ASN A 48 -17.56 -9.68 -4.05
C ASN A 48 -17.31 -10.94 -3.19
N ILE A 49 -18.06 -11.20 -2.11
CA ILE A 49 -17.94 -12.45 -1.34
C ILE A 49 -18.43 -13.62 -2.18
N VAL A 50 -19.64 -13.51 -2.75
CA VAL A 50 -20.24 -14.60 -3.54
C VAL A 50 -19.41 -14.93 -4.76
N TYR A 51 -19.00 -13.91 -5.52
CA TYR A 51 -18.07 -14.06 -6.63
C TYR A 51 -16.79 -14.78 -6.17
N ARG A 52 -16.15 -14.33 -5.07
CA ARG A 52 -14.91 -14.96 -4.57
C ARG A 52 -15.09 -16.39 -4.05
N VAL A 53 -16.31 -16.79 -3.68
CA VAL A 53 -16.65 -18.15 -3.26
C VAL A 53 -16.98 -19.05 -4.46
N LEU A 54 -17.77 -18.56 -5.42
CA LEU A 54 -18.24 -19.35 -6.57
C LEU A 54 -17.20 -19.50 -7.67
N THR A 55 -16.39 -18.48 -7.97
CA THR A 55 -15.42 -18.56 -9.07
C THR A 55 -14.39 -19.69 -8.90
N PRO A 56 -13.78 -19.92 -7.71
CA PRO A 56 -12.92 -21.09 -7.50
C PRO A 56 -13.64 -22.42 -7.75
N ALA A 57 -14.92 -22.53 -7.39
CA ALA A 57 -15.71 -23.73 -7.62
C ALA A 57 -15.97 -23.97 -9.11
N LEU A 58 -16.29 -22.92 -9.88
CA LEU A 58 -16.46 -23.00 -11.32
C LEU A 58 -15.15 -23.37 -12.04
N LEU A 59 -14.02 -22.79 -11.61
CA LEU A 59 -12.71 -23.13 -12.15
C LEU A 59 -12.32 -24.58 -11.82
N LEU A 60 -12.66 -25.07 -10.63
CA LEU A 60 -12.43 -26.47 -10.25
C LEU A 60 -13.16 -27.43 -11.20
N ILE A 61 -14.43 -27.17 -11.50
CA ILE A 61 -15.22 -27.95 -12.46
C ILE A 61 -14.58 -27.88 -13.86
N LEU A 62 -14.21 -26.68 -14.30
CA LEU A 62 -13.55 -26.49 -15.60
C LEU A 62 -12.24 -27.29 -15.70
N TYR A 63 -11.40 -27.25 -14.67
CA TYR A 63 -10.17 -28.05 -14.64
C TYR A 63 -10.48 -29.54 -14.69
N ALA A 64 -11.51 -30.01 -13.99
CA ALA A 64 -11.87 -31.42 -14.01
C ALA A 64 -12.30 -31.88 -15.42
N ILE A 65 -13.08 -31.05 -16.12
CA ILE A 65 -13.47 -31.28 -17.52
C ILE A 65 -12.25 -31.33 -18.42
N ILE A 66 -11.34 -30.35 -18.31
CA ILE A 66 -10.13 -30.30 -19.13
C ILE A 66 -9.29 -31.56 -18.89
N LEU A 67 -9.01 -31.90 -17.63
CA LEU A 67 -8.21 -33.08 -17.26
C LEU A 67 -8.80 -34.37 -17.82
N SER A 68 -10.12 -34.53 -17.80
CA SER A 68 -10.80 -35.67 -18.45
C SER A 68 -10.63 -35.69 -19.97
N GLN A 69 -10.74 -34.54 -20.64
CA GLN A 69 -10.59 -34.45 -22.09
C GLN A 69 -9.16 -34.79 -22.56
N ILE A 70 -8.15 -34.49 -21.76
CA ILE A 70 -6.75 -34.80 -22.08
C ILE A 70 -6.29 -36.17 -21.56
N GLY A 71 -7.20 -36.99 -21.00
CA GLY A 71 -6.91 -38.36 -20.55
C GLY A 71 -6.24 -38.47 -19.18
N PHE A 72 -6.30 -37.43 -18.36
CA PHE A 72 -5.73 -37.36 -17.01
C PHE A 72 -6.80 -37.50 -15.90
N ASP A 73 -7.82 -38.35 -16.12
CA ASP A 73 -8.93 -38.54 -15.19
C ASP A 73 -8.51 -38.95 -13.77
N TYR A 74 -7.37 -39.62 -13.61
CA TYR A 74 -6.87 -40.02 -12.29
C TYR A 74 -6.64 -38.81 -11.36
N LEU A 75 -6.28 -37.64 -11.91
CA LEU A 75 -6.08 -36.42 -11.15
C LEU A 75 -7.39 -35.85 -10.60
N ASN A 76 -8.54 -36.23 -11.16
CA ASN A 76 -9.84 -35.73 -10.71
C ASN A 76 -10.25 -36.24 -9.33
N ARG A 77 -9.71 -37.40 -8.90
CA ARG A 77 -9.98 -37.99 -7.58
C ARG A 77 -9.63 -37.09 -6.41
N ASN A 78 -8.60 -36.26 -6.59
CA ASN A 78 -8.03 -35.39 -5.57
C ASN A 78 -8.02 -33.92 -6.01
N ILE A 79 -8.82 -33.54 -7.01
CA ILE A 79 -8.77 -32.20 -7.59
C ILE A 79 -9.13 -31.11 -6.58
N ALA A 80 -9.88 -31.43 -5.52
CA ALA A 80 -10.18 -30.53 -4.41
C ALA A 80 -8.95 -29.86 -3.79
N PHE A 81 -7.78 -30.50 -3.82
CA PHE A 81 -6.51 -29.90 -3.38
C PHE A 81 -6.17 -28.59 -4.12
N CYS A 82 -6.63 -28.41 -5.36
CA CYS A 82 -6.51 -27.15 -6.09
C CYS A 82 -7.11 -25.97 -5.30
N ASN A 83 -8.31 -26.13 -4.75
CA ASN A 83 -8.96 -25.08 -3.98
C ASN A 83 -8.32 -24.88 -2.60
N TYR A 84 -7.79 -25.94 -1.98
CA TYR A 84 -7.03 -25.83 -0.73
C TYR A 84 -5.74 -25.03 -0.93
N TYR A 85 -4.97 -25.34 -1.98
CA TYR A 85 -3.77 -24.59 -2.32
C TYR A 85 -4.08 -23.15 -2.72
N TYR A 86 -5.21 -22.91 -3.40
CA TYR A 86 -5.63 -21.55 -3.73
C TYR A 86 -5.86 -20.70 -2.46
N ILE A 87 -6.49 -21.25 -1.42
CA ILE A 87 -6.67 -20.55 -0.13
C ILE A 87 -5.31 -20.28 0.53
N ILE A 88 -4.42 -21.28 0.55
CA ILE A 88 -3.06 -21.13 1.11
C ILE A 88 -2.29 -20.03 0.39
N ILE A 89 -2.31 -20.01 -0.95
CA ILE A 89 -1.67 -18.99 -1.78
C ILE A 89 -2.24 -17.60 -1.44
N ARG A 90 -3.57 -17.45 -1.29
CA ARG A 90 -4.19 -16.18 -0.89
C ARG A 90 -3.68 -15.69 0.46
N ILE A 91 -3.64 -16.57 1.46
CA ILE A 91 -3.16 -16.24 2.80
C ILE A 91 -1.68 -15.85 2.73
N ALA A 92 -0.85 -16.64 2.06
CA ALA A 92 0.58 -16.38 1.88
C ALA A 92 0.82 -15.00 1.27
N ILE A 93 0.03 -14.60 0.27
CA ILE A 93 0.15 -13.30 -0.38
C ILE A 93 -0.21 -12.14 0.56
N ILE A 94 -1.20 -12.29 1.45
CA ILE A 94 -1.51 -11.29 2.47
C ILE A 94 -0.29 -11.05 3.39
N PHE A 95 0.39 -12.12 3.78
CA PHE A 95 1.62 -12.03 4.59
C PHE A 95 2.80 -11.45 3.81
N ILE A 96 3.03 -11.91 2.57
CA ILE A 96 4.10 -11.44 1.70
C ILE A 96 4.02 -9.92 1.49
N TYR A 97 2.81 -9.40 1.30
CA TYR A 97 2.57 -7.96 1.15
C TYR A 97 2.43 -7.22 2.48
N GLN A 98 2.53 -7.90 3.63
CA GLN A 98 2.37 -7.31 4.98
C GLN A 98 1.03 -6.60 5.18
N ARG A 99 -0.04 -7.10 4.55
CA ARG A 99 -1.38 -6.46 4.54
C ARG A 99 -2.33 -6.98 5.62
N VAL A 100 -1.81 -7.71 6.60
CA VAL A 100 -2.59 -8.36 7.66
C VAL A 100 -3.56 -7.39 8.35
N PHE A 101 -3.17 -6.15 8.60
CA PHE A 101 -4.02 -5.15 9.28
C PHE A 101 -5.03 -4.43 8.38
N LEU A 102 -4.87 -4.54 7.06
CA LEU A 102 -5.75 -3.90 6.08
C LEU A 102 -6.92 -4.80 5.69
N VAL A 103 -6.72 -6.11 5.81
CA VAL A 103 -7.70 -7.13 5.46
C VAL A 103 -8.81 -7.18 6.51
N ASN A 104 -10.06 -7.23 6.05
CA ASN A 104 -11.18 -7.63 6.91
C ASN A 104 -11.15 -9.17 7.03
N TRP A 105 -10.62 -9.65 8.16
CA TRP A 105 -10.46 -11.08 8.41
C TRP A 105 -11.78 -11.82 8.54
N THR A 106 -12.80 -11.21 9.14
CA THR A 106 -14.15 -11.80 9.21
C THR A 106 -14.65 -12.16 7.80
N ARG A 107 -14.48 -11.24 6.85
CA ARG A 107 -14.85 -11.45 5.45
C ARG A 107 -14.01 -12.54 4.79
N GLN A 108 -12.70 -12.58 5.04
CA GLN A 108 -11.86 -13.66 4.51
C GLN A 108 -12.26 -15.02 5.08
N PHE A 109 -12.54 -15.12 6.38
CA PHE A 109 -12.99 -16.36 7.00
C PHE A 109 -14.31 -16.85 6.41
N ILE A 110 -15.29 -15.94 6.23
CA ILE A 110 -16.56 -16.28 5.55
C ILE A 110 -16.29 -16.77 4.12
N THR A 111 -15.45 -16.08 3.35
CA THR A 111 -15.10 -16.49 1.98
C THR A 111 -14.39 -17.85 1.96
N TYR A 112 -13.39 -18.08 2.81
CA TYR A 112 -12.65 -19.35 2.83
C TYR A 112 -13.53 -20.50 3.30
N PHE A 113 -14.37 -20.29 4.31
CA PHE A 113 -15.36 -21.26 4.73
C PHE A 113 -16.35 -21.61 3.62
N GLY A 114 -16.83 -20.60 2.87
CA GLY A 114 -17.69 -20.79 1.71
C GLY A 114 -17.01 -21.62 0.61
N ILE A 115 -15.76 -21.31 0.27
CA ILE A 115 -14.99 -22.09 -0.71
C ILE A 115 -14.82 -23.54 -0.26
N LEU A 116 -14.43 -23.76 1.00
CA LEU A 116 -14.25 -25.11 1.56
C LEU A 116 -15.57 -25.90 1.53
N SER A 117 -16.69 -25.27 1.89
CA SER A 117 -18.01 -25.92 1.89
C SER A 117 -18.45 -26.35 0.49
N ILE A 118 -18.35 -25.44 -0.50
CA ILE A 118 -18.71 -25.76 -1.89
C ILE A 118 -17.76 -26.79 -2.48
N THR A 119 -16.45 -26.66 -2.21
CA THR A 119 -15.46 -27.63 -2.68
C THR A 119 -15.74 -29.02 -2.12
N TYR A 120 -16.02 -29.13 -0.82
CA TYR A 120 -16.37 -30.39 -0.18
C TYR A 120 -17.64 -31.01 -0.78
N PHE A 121 -18.66 -30.19 -1.03
CA PHE A 121 -19.90 -30.64 -1.67
C PHE A 121 -19.64 -31.16 -3.10
N LEU A 122 -18.92 -30.39 -3.93
CA LEU A 122 -18.59 -30.77 -5.30
C LEU A 122 -17.75 -32.04 -5.35
N ASP A 123 -16.75 -32.14 -4.48
CA ASP A 123 -15.85 -33.29 -4.41
C ASP A 123 -16.61 -34.57 -4.06
N ARG A 124 -17.43 -34.55 -3.00
CA ARG A 124 -18.18 -35.72 -2.55
C ARG A 124 -19.29 -36.16 -3.50
N LYS A 125 -19.98 -35.22 -4.15
CA LYS A 125 -21.16 -35.53 -4.96
C LYS A 125 -20.85 -35.76 -6.43
N TYR A 126 -19.81 -35.12 -6.96
CA TYR A 126 -19.58 -35.06 -8.41
C TYR A 126 -18.17 -35.43 -8.84
N LEU A 127 -17.12 -34.92 -8.17
CA LEU A 127 -15.75 -35.00 -8.71
C LEU A 127 -15.01 -36.30 -8.33
N SER A 128 -15.13 -36.76 -7.08
CA SER A 128 -14.40 -37.95 -6.60
C SER A 128 -14.90 -39.28 -7.18
N SER A 129 -16.16 -39.33 -7.62
CA SER A 129 -16.83 -40.55 -8.10
C SER A 129 -16.86 -40.68 -9.62
N ALA A 130 -16.42 -39.67 -10.36
CA ALA A 130 -16.63 -39.59 -11.79
C ALA A 130 -15.47 -40.22 -12.58
N THR A 131 -15.72 -41.39 -13.17
CA THR A 131 -14.84 -42.00 -14.19
C THR A 131 -15.08 -41.42 -15.59
N LYS A 132 -16.17 -40.65 -15.77
CA LYS A 132 -16.43 -39.71 -16.87
C LYS A 132 -17.29 -38.56 -16.32
N ILE A 133 -16.74 -37.34 -16.25
CA ILE A 133 -17.36 -36.16 -15.62
C ILE A 133 -18.42 -35.48 -16.50
N LEU A 134 -19.08 -36.19 -17.41
CA LEU A 134 -20.19 -35.60 -18.17
C LEU A 134 -21.52 -36.11 -17.61
N PRO A 135 -22.12 -35.42 -16.62
CA PRO A 135 -23.56 -35.42 -16.49
C PRO A 135 -24.15 -34.75 -17.75
N GLU A 136 -25.34 -35.17 -18.18
CA GLU A 136 -26.03 -34.52 -19.30
C GLU A 136 -26.10 -33.00 -19.06
N PRO A 137 -25.72 -32.15 -20.03
CA PRO A 137 -25.67 -30.69 -19.88
C PRO A 137 -26.98 -30.04 -19.37
N SER A 138 -28.09 -30.75 -19.48
CA SER A 138 -29.46 -30.31 -19.20
C SER A 138 -29.81 -30.21 -17.71
N THR A 139 -29.20 -31.01 -16.83
CA THR A 139 -29.68 -31.16 -15.43
C THR A 139 -28.89 -30.34 -14.41
N LEU A 140 -27.55 -30.36 -14.50
CA LEU A 140 -26.71 -29.78 -13.46
C LEU A 140 -26.54 -28.26 -13.58
N ILE A 141 -26.52 -27.75 -14.81
CA ILE A 141 -26.38 -26.33 -15.10
C ILE A 141 -27.68 -25.59 -14.71
N ASN A 142 -28.85 -26.12 -15.07
CA ASN A 142 -30.12 -25.42 -14.84
C ASN A 142 -30.53 -25.34 -13.35
N GLU A 143 -30.22 -26.34 -12.53
CA GLU A 143 -30.63 -26.36 -11.11
C GLU A 143 -29.76 -25.46 -10.21
N LEU A 144 -28.47 -25.32 -10.52
CA LEU A 144 -27.56 -24.47 -9.74
C LEU A 144 -27.67 -22.99 -10.09
N TRP A 145 -27.92 -22.63 -11.35
CA TRP A 145 -27.93 -21.22 -11.78
C TRP A 145 -29.08 -20.40 -11.20
N ILE A 146 -30.26 -20.98 -11.01
CA ILE A 146 -31.43 -20.25 -10.47
C ILE A 146 -31.22 -19.92 -8.99
N ILE A 147 -30.70 -20.86 -8.20
CA ILE A 147 -30.37 -20.66 -6.78
C ILE A 147 -29.24 -19.64 -6.65
N ILE A 148 -28.21 -19.74 -7.49
CA ILE A 148 -27.10 -18.77 -7.56
C ILE A 148 -27.64 -17.37 -7.92
N LEU A 149 -28.54 -17.23 -8.89
CA LEU A 149 -29.10 -15.95 -9.31
C LEU A 149 -30.02 -15.32 -8.25
N ILE A 150 -30.91 -16.10 -7.62
CA ILE A 150 -31.79 -15.61 -6.53
C ILE A 150 -30.95 -15.20 -5.31
N PHE A 151 -29.92 -15.98 -4.99
CA PHE A 151 -29.00 -15.66 -3.90
C PHE A 151 -28.17 -14.40 -4.20
N ILE A 152 -27.64 -14.27 -5.42
CA ILE A 152 -26.93 -13.06 -5.89
C ILE A 152 -27.85 -11.84 -5.80
N TYR A 153 -29.10 -11.94 -6.25
CA TYR A 153 -30.08 -10.84 -6.23
C TYR A 153 -30.40 -10.36 -4.80
N ASN A 154 -30.71 -11.28 -3.87
CA ASN A 154 -31.02 -10.94 -2.47
C ASN A 154 -29.82 -10.36 -1.70
N LEU A 155 -28.62 -10.76 -2.10
CA LEU A 155 -27.38 -10.38 -1.44
C LEU A 155 -26.81 -9.06 -2.00
N LEU A 156 -27.08 -8.73 -3.27
CA LEU A 156 -26.83 -7.42 -3.87
C LEU A 156 -27.65 -6.30 -3.22
N ASN A 157 -28.90 -6.60 -2.84
CA ASN A 157 -29.83 -5.60 -2.29
C ASN A 157 -29.63 -5.26 -0.81
N SER A 158 -28.75 -5.96 -0.07
CA SER A 158 -28.75 -5.90 1.40
C SER A 158 -27.50 -5.36 2.09
N ILE A 159 -26.46 -4.89 1.39
CA ILE A 159 -25.21 -4.50 2.08
C ILE A 159 -24.57 -3.20 1.56
N THR A 160 -24.69 -2.14 2.36
CA THR A 160 -23.81 -0.97 2.34
C THR A 160 -22.65 -1.16 3.33
N ILE A 161 -21.42 -0.97 2.87
CA ILE A 161 -20.24 -0.94 3.78
C ILE A 161 -20.25 0.40 4.53
N LYS A 162 -20.08 0.36 5.85
CA LYS A 162 -19.71 1.57 6.62
C LYS A 162 -18.26 1.94 6.31
N SER A 163 -18.07 3.05 5.58
CA SER A 163 -16.77 3.64 5.21
C SER A 163 -15.76 3.76 6.37
N GLU A 164 -16.28 3.89 7.59
CA GLU A 164 -15.55 4.02 8.85
C GLU A 164 -14.67 2.80 9.20
N GLU A 165 -15.07 1.59 8.81
CA GLU A 165 -14.31 0.37 9.11
C GLU A 165 -13.05 0.23 8.24
N LEU A 166 -13.09 0.73 7.00
CA LEU A 166 -11.91 0.72 6.12
C LEU A 166 -10.88 1.76 6.58
N ARG A 167 -11.35 2.96 6.95
CA ARG A 167 -10.50 4.03 7.46
C ARG A 167 -9.74 3.59 8.71
N SER A 168 -10.42 2.98 9.67
CA SER A 168 -9.79 2.48 10.91
C SER A 168 -8.71 1.41 10.66
N ARG A 169 -8.89 0.53 9.65
CA ARG A 169 -7.87 -0.45 9.25
C ARG A 169 -6.63 0.18 8.61
N LYS A 170 -6.84 1.17 7.73
CA LYS A 170 -5.75 1.96 7.12
C LYS A 170 -4.95 2.72 8.19
N GLU A 171 -5.65 3.38 9.11
CA GLU A 171 -5.02 4.05 10.26
C GLU A 171 -4.19 3.06 11.08
N ARG A 172 -4.75 1.90 11.43
CA ARG A 172 -4.02 0.86 12.20
C ARG A 172 -2.74 0.41 11.50
N TYR A 173 -2.79 0.18 10.19
CA TYR A 173 -1.61 -0.17 9.40
C TYR A 173 -0.53 0.92 9.46
N ILE A 174 -0.92 2.19 9.27
CA ILE A 174 0.00 3.33 9.33
C ILE A 174 0.69 3.39 10.70
N LEU A 175 -0.08 3.28 11.78
CA LEU A 175 0.44 3.41 13.15
C LEU A 175 1.39 2.27 13.53
N ASP A 176 1.04 1.02 13.22
CA ASP A 176 1.89 -0.15 13.48
C ASP A 176 3.19 -0.07 12.66
N THR A 177 3.09 0.29 11.38
CA THR A 177 4.26 0.45 10.50
C THR A 177 5.15 1.58 11.00
N PHE A 178 4.55 2.72 11.39
CA PHE A 178 5.27 3.84 11.99
C PHE A 178 6.06 3.41 13.22
N GLN A 179 5.43 2.71 14.16
CA GLN A 179 6.09 2.26 15.40
C GLN A 179 7.29 1.34 15.10
N LYS A 180 7.13 0.39 14.18
CA LYS A 180 8.22 -0.51 13.75
C LYS A 180 9.39 0.26 13.13
N LEU A 181 9.09 1.20 12.23
CA LEU A 181 10.12 2.03 11.59
C LEU A 181 10.78 3.00 12.56
N GLN A 182 10.00 3.54 13.50
CA GLN A 182 10.50 4.43 14.54
C GLN A 182 11.51 3.69 15.41
N ASN A 183 11.14 2.53 15.96
CA ASN A 183 12.03 1.72 16.77
C ASN A 183 13.34 1.37 16.03
N LYS A 184 13.26 1.11 14.71
CA LYS A 184 14.40 0.72 13.90
C LYS A 184 15.32 1.89 13.49
N PHE A 185 14.77 3.07 13.18
CA PHE A 185 15.50 4.14 12.49
C PHE A 185 15.54 5.48 13.23
N ASN A 186 14.88 5.61 14.38
CA ASN A 186 14.78 6.87 15.13
C ASN A 186 16.15 7.49 15.46
N ILE A 187 17.15 6.68 15.83
CA ILE A 187 18.51 7.18 16.15
C ILE A 187 19.15 7.84 14.91
N ILE A 188 19.07 7.20 13.75
CA ILE A 188 19.65 7.71 12.50
C ILE A 188 18.97 9.02 12.09
N LEU A 189 17.65 9.07 12.18
CA LEU A 189 16.86 10.23 11.79
C LEU A 189 17.02 11.41 12.76
N ASN A 190 17.01 11.15 14.07
CA ASN A 190 17.23 12.16 15.11
C ASN A 190 18.66 12.71 15.18
N ASN A 191 19.64 12.02 14.59
CA ASN A 191 21.01 12.53 14.50
C ASN A 191 21.29 13.19 13.14
N SER A 192 20.34 13.14 12.20
CA SER A 192 20.51 13.71 10.88
C SER A 192 20.46 15.25 10.88
N LYS A 193 21.05 15.86 9.85
CA LYS A 193 20.92 17.31 9.58
C LYS A 193 19.54 17.70 9.02
N ALA A 194 18.69 16.73 8.70
CA ALA A 194 17.35 16.93 8.16
C ALA A 194 16.26 16.56 9.17
N GLN A 195 16.54 16.70 10.47
CA GLN A 195 15.57 16.40 11.53
C GLN A 195 14.20 17.07 11.34
N PHE A 196 14.15 18.25 10.73
CA PHE A 196 12.90 18.95 10.45
C PHE A 196 12.02 18.27 9.38
N LEU A 197 12.50 17.22 8.71
CA LEU A 197 11.76 16.40 7.74
C LEU A 197 11.43 15.00 8.28
N VAL A 198 11.64 14.73 9.57
CA VAL A 198 11.45 13.40 10.13
C VAL A 198 10.02 12.85 9.91
N PRO A 199 8.94 13.63 10.14
CA PRO A 199 7.59 13.17 9.85
C PRO A 199 7.42 12.79 8.38
N GLU A 200 7.90 13.63 7.46
CA GLU A 200 7.86 13.39 6.02
C GLU A 200 8.62 12.11 5.65
N ILE A 201 9.82 11.91 6.21
CA ILE A 201 10.63 10.72 5.95
C ILE A 201 9.91 9.46 6.42
N TYR A 202 9.26 9.47 7.58
CA TYR A 202 8.44 8.34 8.02
C TYR A 202 7.25 8.10 7.09
N SER A 203 6.54 9.15 6.68
CA SER A 203 5.44 9.00 5.74
C SER A 203 5.88 8.41 4.40
N ILE A 204 7.05 8.83 3.88
CA ILE A 204 7.65 8.27 2.67
C ILE A 204 7.99 6.80 2.87
N MET A 205 8.64 6.42 3.97
CA MET A 205 8.95 5.01 4.24
C MET A 205 7.69 4.15 4.33
N ILE A 206 6.60 4.64 4.93
CA ILE A 206 5.35 3.90 5.06
C ILE A 206 4.70 3.71 3.69
N TYR A 207 4.66 4.77 2.87
CA TYR A 207 4.15 4.71 1.50
C TYR A 207 4.96 3.73 0.63
N GLU A 208 6.29 3.86 0.63
CA GLU A 208 7.17 3.00 -0.17
C GLU A 208 7.11 1.54 0.32
N ASN A 209 7.05 1.30 1.63
CA ASN A 209 6.94 -0.05 2.18
C ASN A 209 5.57 -0.70 1.87
N PHE A 210 4.50 0.09 1.79
CA PHE A 210 3.17 -0.39 1.39
C PHE A 210 3.13 -0.84 -0.08
N ASN A 211 3.79 -0.07 -0.95
CA ASN A 211 3.84 -0.36 -2.39
C ASN A 211 4.90 -1.40 -2.77
N ARG A 212 6.02 -1.43 -2.03
CA ARG A 212 7.15 -2.36 -2.23
C ARG A 212 7.56 -3.01 -0.90
N PRO A 213 6.84 -4.07 -0.49
CA PRO A 213 7.16 -4.84 0.71
C PRO A 213 8.56 -5.44 0.70
N ILE A 214 9.05 -5.85 1.86
CA ILE A 214 10.44 -6.29 2.05
C ILE A 214 10.88 -7.42 1.10
N LEU A 215 9.98 -8.34 0.76
CA LEU A 215 10.28 -9.47 -0.13
C LEU A 215 10.52 -9.00 -1.56
N PHE A 216 9.71 -8.06 -2.06
CA PHE A 216 9.92 -7.44 -3.36
C PHE A 216 11.23 -6.66 -3.41
N ARG A 217 11.53 -5.87 -2.37
CA ARG A 217 12.80 -5.14 -2.26
C ARG A 217 14.02 -6.07 -2.18
N SER A 218 13.86 -7.23 -1.56
CA SER A 218 14.91 -8.25 -1.48
C SER A 218 15.15 -8.90 -2.85
N ALA A 219 14.08 -9.24 -3.57
CA ALA A 219 14.16 -9.75 -4.93
C ALA A 219 14.79 -8.71 -5.89
N GLU A 220 14.38 -7.44 -5.81
CA GLU A 220 14.99 -6.34 -6.58
C GLU A 220 16.49 -6.22 -6.31
N SER A 221 16.91 -6.31 -5.05
CA SER A 221 18.32 -6.25 -4.67
C SER A 221 19.12 -7.41 -5.26
N LEU A 222 18.52 -8.61 -5.29
CA LEU A 222 19.12 -9.81 -5.89
C LEU A 222 19.21 -9.67 -7.42
N PHE A 223 18.13 -9.26 -8.09
CA PHE A 223 18.14 -9.02 -9.53
C PHE A 223 19.15 -7.93 -9.93
N LYS A 224 19.27 -6.86 -9.14
CA LYS A 224 20.28 -5.83 -9.39
C LYS A 224 21.70 -6.40 -9.27
N LYS A 225 21.94 -7.28 -8.31
CA LYS A 225 23.21 -8.01 -8.16
C LYS A 225 23.50 -8.90 -9.37
N MET A 226 22.47 -9.44 -10.02
CA MET A 226 22.58 -10.24 -11.24
C MET A 226 22.70 -9.40 -12.53
N GLY A 227 22.79 -8.06 -12.42
CA GLY A 227 22.98 -7.18 -13.57
C GLY A 227 21.69 -6.66 -14.23
N PHE A 228 20.51 -6.94 -13.66
CA PHE A 228 19.26 -6.38 -14.17
C PHE A 228 19.19 -4.86 -13.92
N PRO A 229 18.55 -4.07 -14.83
CA PRO A 229 18.55 -2.61 -14.79
C PRO A 229 17.59 -2.03 -13.74
N ILE A 230 17.88 -2.29 -12.46
CA ILE A 230 17.08 -1.83 -11.32
C ILE A 230 17.66 -0.54 -10.76
N LYS A 231 16.87 0.54 -10.86
CA LYS A 231 17.32 1.88 -10.48
C LYS A 231 17.19 2.17 -8.99
N THR A 232 16.21 1.60 -8.30
CA THR A 232 15.88 1.91 -6.89
C THR A 232 16.02 0.66 -6.01
N THR A 233 16.56 0.82 -4.81
CA THR A 233 16.68 -0.25 -3.80
C THR A 233 16.57 0.33 -2.39
N GLY A 234 16.25 -0.51 -1.40
CA GLY A 234 16.07 -0.09 -0.01
C GLY A 234 14.69 0.53 0.27
N ILE A 235 14.40 0.81 1.54
CA ILE A 235 13.07 1.22 1.99
C ILE A 235 12.58 2.56 1.44
N MET A 236 13.49 3.50 1.16
CA MET A 236 13.12 4.83 0.62
C MET A 236 13.06 4.87 -0.90
N GLN A 237 13.41 3.77 -1.58
CA GLN A 237 13.35 3.63 -3.05
C GLN A 237 14.02 4.77 -3.84
N VAL A 238 15.14 5.29 -3.33
CA VAL A 238 15.93 6.33 -4.02
C VAL A 238 16.77 5.72 -5.15
N ALA A 239 16.84 6.43 -6.27
CA ALA A 239 17.63 6.01 -7.43
C ALA A 239 19.13 6.01 -7.10
N SER A 240 19.82 4.92 -7.40
CA SER A 240 21.27 4.78 -7.21
C SER A 240 21.87 3.78 -8.19
N ASN A 241 23.13 3.97 -8.56
CA ASN A 241 23.88 2.99 -9.35
C ASN A 241 24.31 1.77 -8.52
N SER A 242 24.36 1.90 -7.19
CA SER A 242 24.72 0.81 -6.27
C SER A 242 23.47 0.18 -5.62
N ILE A 243 23.65 -1.01 -5.04
CA ILE A 243 22.63 -1.65 -4.19
C ILE A 243 22.67 -0.96 -2.82
N LEU A 244 21.52 -0.45 -2.39
CA LEU A 244 21.37 0.25 -1.11
C LEU A 244 20.69 -0.63 -0.08
N SER A 245 21.27 -0.71 1.11
CA SER A 245 20.55 -1.20 2.30
C SER A 245 19.52 -0.17 2.74
N ASP A 246 18.55 -0.56 3.58
CA ASP A 246 17.56 0.36 4.15
C ASP A 246 18.23 1.59 4.78
N VAL A 247 19.26 1.38 5.61
CA VAL A 247 20.00 2.47 6.26
C VAL A 247 20.64 3.41 5.25
N LYS A 248 21.34 2.87 4.23
CA LYS A 248 21.96 3.70 3.18
C LYS A 248 20.93 4.45 2.35
N SER A 249 19.80 3.81 2.04
CA SER A 249 18.68 4.44 1.32
C SER A 249 18.10 5.61 2.12
N ILE A 250 17.93 5.45 3.44
CA ILE A 250 17.47 6.52 4.33
C ILE A 250 18.47 7.67 4.35
N GLN A 251 19.77 7.40 4.57
CA GLN A 251 20.80 8.45 4.60
C GLN A 251 20.87 9.25 3.29
N MET A 252 20.77 8.55 2.15
CA MET A 252 20.77 9.16 0.83
C MET A 252 19.52 10.02 0.61
N SER A 253 18.32 9.49 0.91
CA SER A 253 17.06 10.24 0.78
C SER A 253 16.99 11.44 1.72
N VAL A 254 17.44 11.31 2.97
CA VAL A 254 17.57 12.40 3.94
C VAL A 254 18.43 13.54 3.39
N THR A 255 19.56 13.18 2.78
CA THR A 255 20.48 14.15 2.19
C THR A 255 19.86 14.82 0.96
N LEU A 256 19.24 14.03 0.09
CA LEU A 256 18.55 14.51 -1.11
C LEU A 256 17.42 15.48 -0.77
N LEU A 257 16.48 15.07 0.09
CA LEU A 257 15.34 15.89 0.51
C LEU A 257 15.79 17.19 1.18
N ARG A 258 16.80 17.12 2.04
CA ARG A 258 17.40 18.32 2.65
C ARG A 258 17.97 19.27 1.60
N ASN A 259 18.69 18.73 0.62
CA ASN A 259 19.31 19.55 -0.43
C ASN A 259 18.24 20.18 -1.33
N LEU A 260 17.20 19.44 -1.70
CA LEU A 260 16.06 19.96 -2.46
C LEU A 260 15.38 21.11 -1.72
N LEU A 261 15.09 20.94 -0.43
CA LEU A 261 14.46 21.97 0.39
C LEU A 261 15.36 23.20 0.54
N ILE A 262 16.66 23.02 0.81
CA ILE A 262 17.61 24.14 0.92
C ILE A 262 17.72 24.88 -0.42
N ASN A 263 17.82 24.16 -1.53
CA ASN A 263 17.89 24.75 -2.86
C ASN A 263 16.64 25.54 -3.20
N LYS A 264 15.45 25.05 -2.80
CA LYS A 264 14.19 25.77 -2.93
C LYS A 264 14.24 27.07 -2.13
N ILE A 265 14.51 26.99 -0.82
CA ILE A 265 14.64 28.16 0.06
C ILE A 265 15.65 29.19 -0.49
N GLN A 266 16.76 28.75 -1.07
CA GLN A 266 17.79 29.63 -1.62
C GLN A 266 17.35 30.40 -2.86
N LYS A 267 16.54 29.78 -3.71
CA LYS A 267 16.07 30.34 -4.99
C LYS A 267 14.79 31.16 -4.83
N THR A 268 14.02 30.88 -3.79
CA THR A 268 12.78 31.60 -3.46
C THR A 268 13.08 33.05 -3.05
N ASP A 269 12.21 33.98 -3.45
CA ASP A 269 12.32 35.38 -3.10
C ASP A 269 11.91 35.65 -1.63
N PHE A 270 11.96 36.91 -1.21
CA PHE A 270 11.65 37.27 0.18
C PHE A 270 10.17 37.01 0.54
N ASN A 271 9.25 37.28 -0.37
CA ASN A 271 7.80 37.21 -0.10
C ASN A 271 7.33 35.76 -0.02
N ASP A 272 7.76 34.92 -0.94
CA ASP A 272 7.46 33.49 -0.93
C ASP A 272 8.13 32.78 0.26
N LEU A 273 9.33 33.21 0.67
CA LEU A 273 9.95 32.70 1.90
C LEU A 273 9.16 33.08 3.16
N ALA A 274 8.55 34.27 3.18
CA ALA A 274 7.68 34.69 4.27
C ALA A 274 6.39 33.86 4.28
N TYR A 275 5.81 33.59 3.11
CA TYR A 275 4.70 32.66 2.95
C TYR A 275 5.03 31.27 3.51
N TYR A 276 6.18 30.70 3.15
CA TYR A 276 6.60 29.39 3.66
C TYR A 276 6.87 29.34 5.17
N LEU A 277 7.12 30.49 5.81
CA LEU A 277 7.23 30.57 7.27
C LEU A 277 5.86 30.42 7.95
N GLU A 278 4.80 30.93 7.33
CA GLU A 278 3.41 30.77 7.80
C GLU A 278 2.81 29.42 7.36
N ASN A 279 3.21 28.93 6.17
CA ASN A 279 2.70 27.70 5.57
C ASN A 279 3.84 26.73 5.21
N HIS A 280 4.38 26.04 6.22
CA HIS A 280 5.44 25.03 6.03
C HIS A 280 5.04 23.91 5.08
N LYS A 281 3.74 23.57 5.05
CA LYS A 281 3.19 22.49 4.23
C LYS A 281 3.49 22.73 2.76
N SER A 282 3.25 23.94 2.26
CA SER A 282 3.52 24.27 0.86
C SER A 282 4.99 24.09 0.47
N LEU A 283 5.93 24.53 1.32
CA LEU A 283 7.37 24.31 1.09
C LEU A 283 7.74 22.81 1.06
N ILE A 284 7.16 22.04 1.96
CA ILE A 284 7.40 20.61 2.07
C ILE A 284 6.81 19.88 0.84
N ASP A 285 5.58 20.18 0.46
CA ASP A 285 4.90 19.56 -0.67
C ASP A 285 5.63 19.87 -1.99
N ASP A 286 6.14 21.10 -2.16
CA ASP A 286 7.03 21.49 -3.27
C ASP A 286 8.38 20.74 -3.27
N THR A 287 8.87 20.36 -2.10
CA THR A 287 10.09 19.54 -1.97
C THR A 287 9.79 18.09 -2.33
N LEU A 288 8.64 17.56 -1.88
CA LEU A 288 8.21 16.19 -2.13
C LEU A 288 7.87 15.94 -3.61
N SER A 289 7.30 16.93 -4.31
CA SER A 289 7.01 16.86 -5.75
C SER A 289 8.27 16.68 -6.60
N GLN A 290 9.41 17.20 -6.13
CA GLN A 290 10.72 17.01 -6.75
C GLN A 290 11.34 15.64 -6.41
N TYR A 291 10.99 15.08 -5.25
CA TYR A 291 11.44 13.74 -4.85
C TYR A 291 10.74 12.64 -5.66
N ASN A 292 9.42 12.74 -5.81
CA ASN A 292 8.61 11.82 -6.61
C ASN A 292 7.58 12.61 -7.43
N LYS A 293 7.65 12.48 -8.75
CA LYS A 293 6.85 13.27 -9.71
C LYS A 293 5.41 12.77 -9.90
N ARG A 294 5.02 11.69 -9.22
CA ARG A 294 3.65 11.16 -9.28
C ARG A 294 2.65 12.16 -8.70
N SER A 295 1.54 12.38 -9.40
CA SER A 295 0.51 13.36 -9.03
C SER A 295 -0.22 13.00 -7.73
N ASP A 296 -0.40 11.72 -7.44
CA ASP A 296 -1.06 11.19 -6.25
C ASP A 296 -0.14 11.15 -5.01
N TYR A 297 1.18 11.24 -5.20
CA TYR A 297 2.16 11.01 -4.16
C TYR A 297 2.03 11.97 -2.97
N ILE A 298 1.86 13.27 -3.24
CA ILE A 298 1.76 14.28 -2.17
C ILE A 298 0.53 14.03 -1.30
N TYR A 299 -0.60 13.68 -1.93
CA TYR A 299 -1.85 13.38 -1.23
C TYR A 299 -1.71 12.15 -0.31
N GLU A 300 -1.05 11.10 -0.81
CA GLU A 300 -0.76 9.89 -0.01
C GLU A 300 0.15 10.18 1.19
N ILE A 301 1.23 10.95 0.96
CA ILE A 301 2.15 11.33 2.02
C ILE A 301 1.45 12.21 3.06
N ASP A 302 0.58 13.13 2.62
CA ASP A 302 -0.19 14.00 3.50
C ASP A 302 -1.19 13.21 4.34
N PHE A 303 -1.90 12.23 3.76
CA PHE A 303 -2.81 11.34 4.48
C PHE A 303 -2.08 10.52 5.57
N ILE A 304 -0.92 9.96 5.23
CA ILE A 304 -0.11 9.21 6.21
C ILE A 304 0.38 10.15 7.31
N ARG A 305 0.88 11.32 6.92
CA ARG A 305 1.39 12.35 7.85
C ARG A 305 0.32 12.84 8.82
N SER A 306 -0.87 13.20 8.32
CA SER A 306 -1.99 13.66 9.15
C SER A 306 -2.45 12.57 10.10
N THR A 307 -2.52 11.32 9.66
CA THR A 307 -2.85 10.16 10.50
C THR A 307 -1.88 10.01 11.67
N ILE A 308 -0.57 10.15 11.42
CA ILE A 308 0.47 10.08 12.47
C ILE A 308 0.30 11.26 13.47
N TYR A 309 -0.03 12.45 12.97
CA TYR A 309 -0.23 13.64 13.81
C TYR A 309 -1.48 13.59 14.68
N GLU A 310 -2.64 13.26 14.10
CA GLU A 310 -3.92 13.22 14.81
C GLU A 310 -3.89 12.26 16.01
N LYS A 311 -3.16 11.15 15.88
CA LYS A 311 -3.02 10.13 16.94
C LYS A 311 -1.91 10.44 17.95
N LYS A 312 -1.28 11.63 17.88
CA LYS A 312 -0.27 12.15 18.81
C LYS A 312 0.89 11.18 19.11
N LEU A 313 1.26 10.32 18.16
CA LEU A 313 2.41 9.41 18.31
C LEU A 313 3.76 10.12 18.30
N ILE A 314 3.76 11.44 18.10
CA ILE A 314 4.92 12.32 18.16
C ILE A 314 4.66 13.40 19.24
N PRO A 315 4.82 13.09 20.54
CA PRO A 315 4.35 13.98 21.61
C PRO A 315 5.24 15.20 21.87
N THR A 316 6.51 15.20 21.40
CA THR A 316 7.50 16.23 21.79
C THR A 316 8.45 16.66 20.68
N SER A 317 8.50 15.96 19.54
CA SER A 317 9.48 16.28 18.49
C SER A 317 8.94 17.14 17.36
N PHE A 318 7.61 17.27 17.17
CA PHE A 318 7.05 18.11 16.10
C PHE A 318 7.33 19.60 16.30
N GLU A 319 7.05 20.16 17.48
CA GLU A 319 7.42 21.55 17.80
C GLU A 319 8.93 21.77 17.59
N LYS A 320 9.75 20.80 18.01
CA LYS A 320 11.20 20.83 17.81
C LYS A 320 11.60 20.81 16.33
N TYR A 321 10.88 20.08 15.48
CA TYR A 321 11.10 20.03 14.03
C TYR A 321 10.68 21.33 13.36
N GLN A 322 9.52 21.86 13.71
CA GLN A 322 9.01 23.13 13.19
C GLN A 322 9.91 24.30 13.60
N ILE A 323 10.37 24.36 14.87
CA ILE A 323 11.33 25.36 15.33
C ILE A 323 12.62 25.32 14.51
N ARG A 324 13.09 24.12 14.12
CA ARG A 324 14.30 23.98 13.31
C ARG A 324 14.08 24.43 11.86
N LEU A 325 12.93 24.14 11.28
CA LEU A 325 12.55 24.64 9.96
C LEU A 325 12.41 26.16 9.98
N ASN A 326 11.75 26.73 10.98
CA ASN A 326 11.62 28.18 11.17
C ASN A 326 13.00 28.84 11.27
N ARG A 327 13.91 28.29 12.08
CA ARG A 327 15.29 28.79 12.15
C ARG A 327 16.00 28.74 10.79
N LEU A 328 15.75 27.73 9.97
CA LEU A 328 16.33 27.65 8.63
C LEU A 328 15.75 28.75 7.74
N ILE A 329 14.43 28.84 7.61
CA ILE A 329 13.74 29.84 6.78
C ILE A 329 14.12 31.26 7.21
N ILE A 330 14.07 31.56 8.51
CA ILE A 330 14.37 32.90 9.04
C ILE A 330 15.83 33.29 8.77
N ARG A 331 16.79 32.34 8.80
CA ARG A 331 18.18 32.64 8.41
C ARG A 331 18.27 33.13 6.97
N TYR A 332 17.52 32.52 6.06
CA TYR A 332 17.50 32.94 4.65
C TYR A 332 16.69 34.21 4.44
N LEU A 333 15.58 34.42 5.16
CA LEU A 333 14.84 35.68 5.16
C LEU A 333 15.72 36.86 5.59
N ILE A 334 16.49 36.72 6.67
CA ILE A 334 17.43 37.76 7.13
C ILE A 334 18.50 38.05 6.08
N ARG A 335 18.98 37.03 5.37
CA ARG A 335 19.94 37.19 4.28
C ARG A 335 19.31 37.95 3.09
N LYS A 336 18.11 37.55 2.69
CA LYS A 336 17.36 38.11 1.55
C LYS A 336 16.81 39.52 1.80
N LYS A 337 16.48 39.90 3.03
CA LYS A 337 16.07 41.29 3.32
C LYS A 337 17.14 42.31 2.95
N LYS A 338 18.43 41.95 3.04
CA LYS A 338 19.51 42.83 2.58
C LYS A 338 19.45 43.13 1.08
N GLU A 339 18.75 42.29 0.32
CA GLU A 339 18.61 42.34 -1.14
C GLU A 339 17.23 42.88 -1.58
N ALA A 340 16.27 43.05 -0.66
CA ALA A 340 14.88 43.42 -0.97
C ALA A 340 14.67 44.95 -0.84
N THR A 341 14.19 45.58 -1.92
CA THR A 341 13.95 47.04 -2.00
C THR A 341 12.59 47.47 -1.44
N GLU A 342 11.57 46.60 -1.45
CA GLU A 342 10.24 46.90 -0.91
C GLU A 342 9.66 45.69 -0.18
N LEU A 343 8.94 45.97 0.91
CA LEU A 343 8.35 44.99 1.82
C LEU A 343 6.84 44.93 1.56
N ASP A 344 6.38 43.98 0.76
CA ASP A 344 4.95 43.69 0.73
C ASP A 344 4.69 42.20 0.49
N TYR A 345 4.37 41.49 1.57
CA TYR A 345 3.74 40.17 1.54
C TYR A 345 2.26 40.40 1.83
N TYR A 346 1.43 40.49 0.78
CA TYR A 346 -0.03 40.73 0.90
C TYR A 346 -0.42 41.79 1.96
N GLY A 347 0.36 42.88 2.12
CA GLY A 347 0.10 43.93 3.11
C GLY A 347 0.60 43.68 4.55
N LYS A 348 1.20 42.52 4.86
CA LYS A 348 1.73 42.18 6.20
C LYS A 348 3.23 42.47 6.33
N LYS A 349 3.59 43.35 7.27
CA LYS A 349 4.99 43.64 7.62
C LYS A 349 5.62 42.49 8.43
N VAL A 350 6.59 41.79 7.86
CA VAL A 350 7.39 40.78 8.57
C VAL A 350 8.37 41.43 9.55
N ASN A 351 8.13 41.30 10.85
CA ASN A 351 9.03 41.82 11.89
C ASN A 351 10.22 40.89 12.16
N LEU A 352 11.27 41.02 11.34
CA LEU A 352 12.49 40.20 11.50
C LEU A 352 13.19 40.37 12.85
N ASN A 353 13.07 41.53 13.52
CA ASN A 353 13.66 41.73 14.83
C ASN A 353 12.97 40.87 15.89
N SER A 354 11.63 40.76 15.81
CA SER A 354 10.84 39.86 16.64
C SER A 354 11.22 38.41 16.38
N LEU A 355 11.19 37.97 15.12
CA LEU A 355 11.55 36.60 14.72
C LEU A 355 12.99 36.25 15.13
N ARG A 356 13.92 37.19 15.02
CA ARG A 356 15.30 36.99 15.45
C ARG A 356 15.41 36.79 16.97
N LYS A 357 14.67 37.58 17.74
CA LYS A 357 14.60 37.44 19.21
C LYS A 357 13.93 36.14 19.62
N GLU A 358 12.89 35.71 18.92
CA GLU A 358 12.14 34.49 19.22
C GLU A 358 12.97 33.22 18.94
N TYR A 359 13.54 33.12 17.73
CA TYR A 359 14.17 31.87 17.27
C TYR A 359 15.68 31.77 17.54
N PHE A 360 16.37 32.90 17.74
CA PHE A 360 17.83 32.94 17.96
C PHE A 360 18.24 33.62 19.27
N LYS A 361 17.42 33.56 20.34
CA LYS A 361 17.82 34.06 21.67
C LYS A 361 19.28 33.67 21.95
N LYS A 362 20.15 34.67 22.20
CA LYS A 362 21.49 34.45 22.71
C LYS A 362 21.32 33.57 23.96
N ARG A 363 21.92 32.38 23.98
CA ARG A 363 22.19 31.71 25.25
C ARG A 363 22.90 32.75 26.11
N LYS A 364 22.27 33.20 27.21
CA LYS A 364 23.03 33.87 28.27
C LYS A 364 24.11 32.85 28.65
N LYS A 365 25.37 33.26 28.47
CA LYS A 365 26.53 32.46 28.87
C LYS A 365 26.45 32.18 30.35
#